data_AF-A0A243RTS9-F1
#
_entry.id   AF-A0A243RTS9-F1
#
_cell.length_a   1.000
_cell.length_b   1.000
_cell.length_c   1.000
_cell.angle_alpha   90.00
_cell.angle_beta   90.00
_cell.angle_gamma   90.00
#
_symmetry.space_group_name_H-M   'P 1'
#
loop_
_entity.id
_entity.type
_entity.pdbx_description
1 polymer ?
#
loop_
_entity_poly.entity_id
_entity_poly.type
_entity_poly.pdbx_seq_one_letter_code
_entity_poly.pdbx_strand_id
1 'polypeptide(L)'
;MRPPYPPSPERSAELRRRFAEEARSERPDLSTLCLLVGAEADGALDEAGMDAAQVELDRLAGLLPYRPGGPRAWAVAVRELLGDRLGFHGAPADYQRLESSLLHEVLVRRRGLPILLSVVWMEVARRAGAPVYGVALPGHFVVGFGPDEGQVLADPFDGGRV
;
A
#
# COMPACT_ATOMS: atom_id res chain seq x y z
N MET A 1 14.82 -17.68 -5.15
CA MET A 1 13.42 -17.49 -4.70
C MET A 1 13.22 -18.46 -3.55
N ARG A 2 12.99 -17.98 -2.32
CA ARG A 2 12.54 -18.90 -1.25
C ARG A 2 11.11 -19.31 -1.65
N PRO A 3 10.77 -20.60 -1.67
CA PRO A 3 9.39 -21.02 -1.96
C PRO A 3 8.45 -20.32 -0.97
N PRO A 4 7.23 -19.95 -1.37
CA PRO A 4 6.25 -19.50 -0.39
C PRO A 4 6.13 -20.59 0.67
N TYR A 5 6.23 -20.19 1.93
CA TYR A 5 6.05 -21.10 3.05
C TYR A 5 4.60 -20.93 3.50
N PRO A 6 3.62 -21.63 2.91
CA PRO A 6 2.24 -21.45 3.31
C PRO A 6 2.13 -21.71 4.82
N PRO A 7 1.31 -20.93 5.54
CA PRO A 7 1.13 -21.13 6.97
C PRO A 7 0.55 -22.51 7.26
N SER A 8 0.65 -22.95 8.53
CA SER A 8 -0.02 -24.19 8.96
C SER A 8 -1.52 -24.11 8.68
N PRO A 9 -2.23 -25.24 8.47
CA PRO A 9 -3.67 -25.22 8.21
C PRO A 9 -4.49 -24.48 9.28
N GLU A 10 -4.10 -24.63 10.55
CA GLU A 10 -4.72 -23.93 11.68
C GLU A 10 -4.54 -22.42 11.57
N ARG A 11 -3.32 -21.96 11.25
CA ARG A 11 -3.00 -20.55 11.06
C ARG A 11 -3.68 -19.97 9.83
N SER A 12 -3.73 -20.69 8.71
CA SER A 12 -4.46 -20.28 7.51
C SER A 12 -5.95 -20.08 7.80
N ALA A 13 -6.58 -21.02 8.53
CA ALA A 13 -7.98 -20.88 8.93
C ALA A 13 -8.21 -19.66 9.84
N GLU A 14 -7.27 -19.38 10.75
CA GLU A 14 -7.30 -18.19 11.60
C GLU A 14 -7.19 -16.89 10.78
N LEU A 15 -6.21 -16.79 9.88
CA LEU A 15 -5.98 -15.62 9.02
C LEU A 15 -7.20 -15.33 8.13
N ARG A 16 -7.77 -16.36 7.51
CA ARG A 16 -8.98 -16.23 6.68
C ARG A 16 -10.19 -15.76 7.49
N ARG A 17 -10.35 -16.23 8.73
CA ARG A 17 -11.41 -15.77 9.62
C ARG A 17 -11.23 -14.29 9.95
N ARG A 18 -10.02 -13.88 10.36
CA ARG A 18 -9.69 -12.48 10.66
C ARG A 18 -9.90 -11.56 9.45
N PHE A 19 -9.47 -11.99 8.27
CA PHE A 19 -9.70 -11.24 7.03
C PHE A 19 -11.19 -11.05 6.77
N ALA A 20 -11.99 -12.10 6.94
CA ALA A 20 -13.41 -12.05 6.71
C ALA A 20 -14.16 -11.22 7.77
N GLU A 21 -13.66 -11.14 9.00
CA GLU A 21 -14.16 -10.24 10.06
C GLU A 21 -13.84 -8.78 9.71
N GLU A 22 -12.58 -8.48 9.40
CA GLU A 22 -12.13 -7.13 9.06
C GLU A 22 -12.82 -6.59 7.80
N ALA A 23 -12.94 -7.41 6.75
CA ALA A 23 -13.57 -7.02 5.51
C ALA A 23 -15.07 -6.73 5.64
N ARG A 24 -15.71 -7.21 6.71
CA ARG A 24 -17.13 -6.95 7.02
C ARG A 24 -17.33 -5.85 8.05
N SER A 25 -16.25 -5.25 8.57
CA SER A 25 -16.35 -4.13 9.50
C SER A 25 -16.96 -2.91 8.80
N GLU A 26 -17.52 -1.97 9.58
CA GLU A 26 -18.10 -0.74 9.02
C GLU A 26 -17.07 0.11 8.27
N ARG A 27 -15.81 0.04 8.71
CA ARG A 27 -14.68 0.78 8.14
C ARG A 27 -13.46 -0.14 8.06
N PRO A 28 -13.38 -0.99 7.02
CA PRO A 28 -12.27 -1.92 6.90
C PRO A 28 -10.93 -1.22 6.78
N ASP A 29 -9.95 -1.68 7.54
CA ASP A 29 -8.56 -1.26 7.40
C ASP A 29 -7.91 -1.98 6.23
N LEU A 30 -7.71 -1.23 5.13
CA LEU A 30 -7.09 -1.71 3.90
C LEU A 30 -5.69 -2.28 4.13
N SER A 31 -4.87 -1.62 4.95
CA SER A 31 -3.51 -2.09 5.23
C SER A 31 -3.52 -3.42 5.99
N THR A 32 -4.42 -3.56 6.97
CA THR A 32 -4.63 -4.81 7.70
C THR A 32 -5.11 -5.93 6.78
N LEU A 33 -6.07 -5.67 5.90
CA LEU A 33 -6.53 -6.64 4.90
C LEU A 33 -5.38 -7.11 3.98
N CYS A 34 -4.55 -6.20 3.51
CA CYS A 34 -3.39 -6.53 2.70
C CYS A 34 -2.33 -7.35 3.46
N LEU A 35 -2.11 -7.07 4.74
CA LEU A 35 -1.17 -7.83 5.58
C LEU A 35 -1.68 -9.24 5.87
N LEU A 36 -2.98 -9.42 6.10
CA LEU A 36 -3.59 -10.74 6.28
C LEU A 36 -3.48 -11.60 5.01
N VAL A 37 -3.65 -11.00 3.82
CA VAL A 37 -3.36 -11.67 2.54
C VAL A 37 -1.86 -11.99 2.43
N GLY A 38 -1.00 -11.07 2.85
CA GLY A 38 0.45 -11.27 2.92
C GLY A 38 0.83 -12.49 3.75
N ALA A 39 0.27 -12.63 4.95
CA ALA A 39 0.54 -13.72 5.88
C ALA A 39 -0.01 -15.08 5.40
N GLU A 40 -1.09 -15.07 4.62
CA GLU A 40 -1.62 -16.28 3.97
C GLU A 40 -0.69 -16.77 2.85
N ALA A 41 -0.04 -15.86 2.13
CA ALA A 41 0.90 -16.18 1.05
C ALA A 41 2.33 -16.47 1.57
N ASP A 42 2.72 -15.85 2.67
CA ASP A 42 4.03 -15.95 3.31
C ASP A 42 3.87 -16.21 4.81
N GLY A 43 3.93 -17.48 5.20
CA GLY A 43 3.80 -17.91 6.58
C GLY A 43 4.99 -17.54 7.48
N ALA A 44 6.02 -16.87 6.94
CA ALA A 44 7.04 -16.23 7.77
C ALA A 44 6.58 -14.87 8.33
N LEU A 45 5.52 -14.27 7.77
CA LEU A 45 4.93 -13.04 8.30
C LEU A 45 4.08 -13.34 9.52
N ASP A 46 4.64 -13.09 10.70
CA ASP A 46 3.98 -13.22 11.99
C ASP A 46 3.32 -11.90 12.44
N GLU A 47 2.72 -11.88 13.64
CA GLU A 47 2.09 -10.66 14.19
C GLU A 47 3.09 -9.51 14.31
N ALA A 48 4.32 -9.79 14.75
CA ALA A 48 5.34 -8.75 14.91
C ALA A 48 5.73 -8.12 13.57
N GLY A 49 5.80 -8.92 12.50
CA GLY A 49 6.02 -8.43 11.15
C GLY A 49 4.86 -7.59 10.62
N MET A 50 3.61 -7.97 10.91
CA MET A 50 2.44 -7.17 10.56
C MET A 50 2.43 -5.82 11.32
N ASP A 51 2.71 -5.85 12.63
CA ASP A 51 2.81 -4.65 13.46
C ASP A 51 3.93 -3.72 12.96
N ALA A 52 5.08 -4.28 12.59
CA ALA A 52 6.19 -3.51 12.03
C ALA A 52 5.81 -2.82 10.71
N ALA A 53 5.03 -3.48 9.85
CA ALA A 53 4.53 -2.88 8.61
C ALA A 53 3.56 -1.72 8.89
N GLN A 54 2.69 -1.86 9.90
CA GLN A 54 1.79 -0.78 10.34
C GLN A 54 2.56 0.42 10.87
N VAL A 55 3.55 0.18 11.75
CA VAL A 55 4.43 1.22 12.30
C VAL A 55 5.21 1.93 11.19
N GLU A 56 5.67 1.21 10.17
CA GLU A 56 6.36 1.83 9.03
C GLU A 56 5.44 2.76 8.24
N LEU A 57 4.19 2.37 7.98
CA LEU A 57 3.21 3.22 7.32
C LEU A 57 2.90 4.50 8.13
N ASP A 58 2.78 4.39 9.45
CA ASP A 58 2.60 5.54 10.35
C ASP A 58 3.83 6.46 10.35
N ARG A 59 5.04 5.86 10.40
CA ARG A 59 6.30 6.60 10.32
C ARG A 59 6.40 7.38 9.02
N LEU A 60 6.06 6.75 7.89
CA LEU A 60 6.05 7.38 6.57
C LEU A 60 5.02 8.51 6.50
N ALA A 61 3.82 8.33 7.06
CA ALA A 61 2.80 9.37 7.13
C ALA A 61 3.28 10.58 7.94
N GLY A 62 3.99 10.33 9.05
CA GLY A 62 4.59 11.38 9.88
C GLY A 62 5.70 12.19 9.20
N LEU A 63 6.22 11.74 8.05
CA LEU A 63 7.19 12.51 7.25
C LEU A 63 6.55 13.48 6.27
N LEU A 64 5.23 13.41 6.06
CA LEU A 64 4.52 14.33 5.18
C LEU A 64 4.27 15.68 5.87
N PRO A 65 4.23 16.78 5.10
CA PRO A 65 3.87 18.08 5.65
C PRO A 65 2.44 18.09 6.18
N TYR A 66 2.20 18.84 7.26
CA TYR A 66 0.86 19.05 7.77
C TYR A 66 0.05 19.96 6.83
N ARG A 67 -1.02 19.41 6.23
CA ARG A 67 -1.97 20.14 5.35
C ARG A 67 -1.27 21.00 4.28
N PRO A 68 -0.56 20.39 3.30
CA PRO A 68 0.18 21.11 2.25
C PRO A 68 -0.70 21.98 1.33
N GLY A 69 -2.03 21.85 1.42
CA GLY A 69 -2.98 22.69 0.69
C GLY A 69 -3.93 21.84 -0.14
N GLY A 70 -4.11 22.22 -1.41
CA GLY A 70 -5.03 21.55 -2.32
C GLY A 70 -4.53 20.23 -2.89
N PRO A 71 -5.33 19.58 -3.76
CA PRO A 71 -5.03 18.26 -4.33
C PRO A 71 -3.65 18.13 -4.96
N ARG A 72 -3.22 19.13 -5.74
CA ARG A 72 -1.91 19.14 -6.37
C ARG A 72 -0.76 19.21 -5.36
N ALA A 73 -0.93 19.98 -4.29
CA ALA A 73 0.09 20.09 -3.24
C ALA A 73 0.25 18.76 -2.49
N TRP A 74 -0.86 18.05 -2.24
CA TRP A 74 -0.81 16.69 -1.72
C TRP A 74 -0.10 15.71 -2.65
N ALA A 75 -0.49 15.67 -3.93
CA ALA A 75 0.13 14.78 -4.91
C ALA A 75 1.65 15.02 -5.02
N VAL A 76 2.08 16.28 -5.05
CA VAL A 76 3.50 16.65 -5.06
C VAL A 76 4.20 16.22 -3.78
N ALA A 77 3.64 16.50 -2.60
CA ALA A 77 4.26 16.13 -1.33
C ALA A 77 4.45 14.61 -1.17
N VAL A 78 3.44 13.83 -1.59
CA VAL A 78 3.51 12.36 -1.55
C VAL A 78 4.51 11.83 -2.58
N ARG A 79 4.55 12.40 -3.79
CA ARG A 79 5.56 12.08 -4.80
C ARG A 79 6.98 12.37 -4.33
N GLU A 80 7.23 13.56 -3.82
CA GLU A 80 8.56 13.95 -3.35
C GLU A 80 9.04 13.02 -2.23
N LEU A 81 8.15 12.60 -1.33
CA LEU A 81 8.50 11.66 -0.28
C LEU A 81 8.65 10.22 -0.80
N LEU A 82 7.58 9.63 -1.32
CA LEU A 82 7.54 8.20 -1.63
C LEU A 82 8.28 7.90 -2.93
N GLY A 83 8.02 8.65 -3.99
CA GLY A 83 8.67 8.46 -5.29
C GLY A 83 10.12 8.91 -5.28
N ASP A 84 10.35 10.21 -5.12
CA ASP A 84 11.67 10.82 -5.35
C ASP A 84 12.68 10.49 -4.23
N ARG A 85 12.29 10.65 -2.96
CA ARG A 85 13.21 10.44 -1.82
C ARG A 85 13.36 8.98 -1.41
N LEU A 86 12.27 8.23 -1.36
CA LEU A 86 12.28 6.86 -0.87
C LEU A 86 12.39 5.83 -1.99
N GLY A 87 12.02 6.17 -3.23
CA GLY A 87 12.19 5.30 -4.39
C GLY A 87 11.09 4.25 -4.54
N PHE A 88 9.87 4.50 -4.06
CA PHE A 88 8.72 3.65 -4.34
C PHE A 88 8.33 3.77 -5.82
N HIS A 89 8.58 2.70 -6.58
CA HIS A 89 8.23 2.60 -8.00
C HIS A 89 8.13 1.12 -8.42
N GLY A 90 7.54 0.86 -9.57
CA GLY A 90 7.55 -0.47 -10.17
C GLY A 90 8.40 -0.53 -11.43
N ALA A 91 8.64 -1.74 -11.94
CA ALA A 91 9.12 -1.95 -13.31
C ALA A 91 8.53 -3.23 -13.90
N PRO A 92 8.66 -3.47 -15.23
CA PRO A 92 8.09 -4.65 -15.88
C PRO A 92 8.48 -5.99 -15.23
N ALA A 93 9.70 -6.10 -14.70
CA ALA A 93 10.16 -7.30 -14.01
C ALA A 93 9.39 -7.62 -12.72
N ASP A 94 8.76 -6.62 -12.07
CA ASP A 94 7.98 -6.82 -10.84
C ASP A 94 6.68 -7.59 -11.08
N TYR A 95 6.17 -7.63 -12.32
CA TYR A 95 4.98 -8.44 -12.66
C TYR A 95 5.21 -9.94 -12.53
N GLN A 96 6.47 -10.38 -12.49
CA GLN A 96 6.84 -11.79 -12.36
C GLN A 96 7.20 -12.17 -10.92
N ARG A 97 6.93 -11.30 -9.94
CA ARG A 97 7.36 -11.45 -8.56
C ARG A 97 6.18 -11.46 -7.61
N LEU A 98 6.00 -12.54 -6.85
CA LEU A 98 4.98 -12.62 -5.81
C LEU A 98 5.19 -11.52 -4.76
N GLU A 99 6.45 -11.22 -4.41
CA GLU A 99 6.80 -10.22 -3.40
C GLU A 99 6.36 -8.80 -3.80
N SER A 100 6.11 -8.56 -5.09
CA SER A 100 5.57 -7.29 -5.59
C SER A 100 4.05 -7.16 -5.36
N SER A 101 3.41 -8.21 -4.87
CA SER A 101 1.99 -8.31 -4.51
C SER A 101 1.76 -8.49 -3.00
N LEU A 102 2.81 -8.46 -2.17
CA LEU A 102 2.69 -8.56 -0.70
C LEU A 102 3.10 -7.25 -0.03
N LEU A 103 2.24 -6.67 0.81
CA LEU A 103 2.43 -5.31 1.33
C LEU A 103 3.72 -5.18 2.15
N HIS A 104 4.03 -6.16 3.01
CA HIS A 104 5.24 -6.15 3.83
C HIS A 104 6.51 -6.16 2.97
N GLU A 105 6.53 -6.95 1.91
CA GLU A 105 7.65 -7.00 0.96
C GLU A 105 7.77 -5.71 0.15
N VAL A 106 6.65 -5.11 -0.27
CA VAL A 106 6.67 -3.83 -1.01
C VAL A 106 7.20 -2.70 -0.12
N LEU A 107 6.87 -2.67 1.17
CA LEU A 107 7.40 -1.67 2.11
C LEU A 107 8.93 -1.79 2.26
N VAL A 108 9.45 -3.02 2.34
CA VAL A 108 10.90 -3.28 2.46
C VAL A 108 11.63 -2.99 1.15
N ARG A 109 11.14 -3.55 0.04
CA ARG A 109 11.79 -3.47 -1.29
C ARG A 109 11.58 -2.13 -1.97
N ARG A 110 10.54 -1.38 -1.57
CA ARG A 110 10.04 -0.16 -2.22
C ARG A 110 9.70 -0.39 -3.70
N ARG A 111 9.32 -1.62 -4.03
CA ARG A 111 8.99 -2.07 -5.38
C ARG A 111 7.80 -2.99 -5.35
N GLY A 112 6.82 -2.74 -6.20
CA GLY A 112 5.56 -3.47 -6.21
C GLY A 112 4.80 -3.35 -7.54
N LEU A 113 3.65 -4.00 -7.58
CA LEU A 113 2.67 -3.83 -8.65
C LEU A 113 1.91 -2.50 -8.50
N PRO A 114 1.28 -2.00 -9.58
CA PRO A 114 0.57 -0.72 -9.54
C PRO A 114 -0.45 -0.63 -8.39
N ILE A 115 -1.22 -1.69 -8.19
CA ILE A 115 -2.26 -1.73 -7.14
C ILE A 115 -1.66 -1.65 -5.74
N LEU A 116 -0.57 -2.37 -5.47
CA LEU A 116 -0.03 -2.45 -4.11
C LEU A 116 0.86 -1.25 -3.77
N LEU A 117 1.56 -0.68 -4.76
CA LEU A 117 2.19 0.63 -4.60
C LEU A 117 1.15 1.70 -4.30
N SER A 118 -0.02 1.63 -4.96
CA SER A 118 -1.13 2.53 -4.68
C SER A 118 -1.70 2.34 -3.28
N VAL A 119 -1.73 1.12 -2.73
CA VAL A 119 -2.06 0.90 -1.32
C VAL A 119 -1.09 1.64 -0.41
N VAL A 120 0.23 1.49 -0.60
CA VAL A 120 1.23 2.23 0.20
C VAL A 120 0.99 3.73 0.13
N TRP A 121 0.80 4.27 -1.07
CA TRP A 121 0.56 5.70 -1.28
C TRP A 121 -0.72 6.19 -0.60
N MET A 122 -1.83 5.46 -0.75
CA MET A 122 -3.10 5.78 -0.12
C MET A 122 -3.01 5.72 1.40
N GLU A 123 -2.40 4.67 1.96
CA GLU A 123 -2.30 4.50 3.41
C GLU A 123 -1.45 5.60 4.05
N VAL A 124 -0.29 5.90 3.47
CA VAL A 124 0.59 6.97 3.96
C VAL A 124 -0.11 8.34 3.88
N ALA A 125 -0.72 8.66 2.73
CA ALA A 125 -1.37 9.95 2.54
C ALA A 125 -2.63 10.09 3.40
N ARG A 126 -3.45 9.05 3.52
CA ARG A 126 -4.69 9.06 4.32
C ARG A 126 -4.40 9.22 5.81
N ARG A 127 -3.37 8.55 6.34
CA ARG A 127 -2.90 8.72 7.72
C ARG A 127 -2.39 10.13 8.01
N ALA A 128 -1.81 10.79 7.01
CA ALA A 128 -1.43 12.20 7.09
C ALA A 128 -2.65 13.17 6.94
N GLY A 129 -3.85 12.65 6.69
CA GLY A 129 -5.09 13.42 6.57
C GLY A 129 -5.41 13.90 5.14
N ALA A 130 -4.77 13.34 4.12
CA ALA A 130 -5.07 13.68 2.72
C ALA A 130 -6.42 13.09 2.27
N PRO A 131 -7.20 13.84 1.48
CA PRO A 131 -8.34 13.28 0.75
C PRO A 131 -7.81 12.48 -0.46
N VAL A 132 -7.61 11.17 -0.27
CA VAL A 132 -6.99 10.27 -1.26
C VAL A 132 -7.84 9.01 -1.49
N TYR A 133 -7.89 8.55 -2.73
CA TYR A 133 -8.61 7.35 -3.16
C TYR A 133 -7.89 6.66 -4.32
N GLY A 134 -8.29 5.42 -4.59
CA GLY A 134 -7.73 4.63 -5.68
C GLY A 134 -8.59 4.72 -6.94
N VAL A 135 -7.95 4.72 -8.10
CA VAL A 135 -8.61 4.74 -9.41
C VAL A 135 -8.14 3.52 -10.20
N ALA A 136 -9.07 2.63 -10.50
CA ALA A 136 -8.83 1.47 -11.34
C ALA A 136 -8.82 1.88 -12.82
N LEU A 137 -7.74 1.52 -13.51
CA LEU A 137 -7.59 1.71 -14.95
C LEU A 137 -7.40 0.33 -15.62
N PRO A 138 -7.67 0.19 -16.93
CA PRO A 138 -7.39 -1.06 -17.63
C PRO A 138 -5.91 -1.46 -17.51
N GLY A 139 -5.64 -2.55 -16.80
CA GLY A 139 -4.28 -3.08 -16.57
C GLY A 139 -3.40 -2.27 -15.62
N HIS A 140 -3.95 -1.24 -14.94
CA HIS A 140 -3.18 -0.34 -14.07
C HIS A 140 -4.01 0.18 -12.90
N PHE A 141 -3.36 0.81 -11.93
CA PHE A 141 -4.04 1.42 -10.79
C PHE A 141 -3.25 2.64 -10.32
N VAL A 142 -3.95 3.75 -10.09
CA VAL A 142 -3.35 5.03 -9.69
C VAL A 142 -4.07 5.60 -8.47
N VAL A 143 -3.53 6.66 -7.89
CA VAL A 143 -4.16 7.36 -6.77
C VAL A 143 -4.68 8.72 -7.19
N GLY A 144 -5.86 9.09 -6.71
CA GLY A 144 -6.45 10.41 -6.90
C GLY A 144 -6.44 11.20 -5.60
N PHE A 145 -6.20 12.51 -5.71
CA PHE A 145 -6.29 13.47 -4.62
C PHE A 145 -7.41 14.48 -4.89
N GLY A 146 -8.17 14.84 -3.86
CA GLY A 146 -9.24 15.85 -3.94
C GLY A 146 -10.63 15.27 -4.29
N PRO A 147 -11.63 16.13 -4.57
CA PRO A 147 -12.89 15.67 -5.16
C PRO A 147 -12.71 15.30 -6.64
N ASP A 148 -13.62 14.47 -7.18
CA ASP A 148 -13.59 14.03 -8.59
C ASP A 148 -13.45 15.21 -9.57
N GLU A 149 -14.17 16.30 -9.29
CA GLU A 149 -14.09 17.55 -10.05
C GLU A 149 -12.83 18.33 -9.63
N GLY A 150 -11.80 18.31 -10.48
CA GLY A 150 -10.50 18.90 -10.18
C GLY A 150 -9.53 17.96 -9.45
N GLN A 151 -9.78 16.65 -9.49
CA GLN A 151 -8.86 15.65 -8.97
C GLN A 151 -7.48 15.76 -9.60
N VAL A 152 -6.46 15.38 -8.81
CA VAL A 152 -5.10 15.19 -9.31
C VAL A 152 -4.75 13.72 -9.18
N LEU A 153 -4.50 13.07 -10.32
CA LEU A 153 -4.04 11.70 -10.36
C LEU A 153 -2.53 11.67 -10.23
N ALA A 154 -2.00 10.71 -9.47
CA ALA A 154 -0.59 10.39 -9.43
C ALA A 154 -0.43 8.89 -9.66
N ASP A 155 0.56 8.49 -10.46
CA ASP A 155 0.86 7.08 -10.75
C ASP A 155 1.98 6.56 -9.83
N PRO A 156 1.67 5.74 -8.80
CA PRO A 156 2.68 5.20 -7.89
C PRO A 156 3.66 4.23 -8.56
N PHE A 157 3.24 3.56 -9.64
CA PHE A 157 4.11 2.65 -10.36
C PHE A 157 5.21 3.42 -11.11
N ASP A 158 4.89 4.58 -11.65
CA ASP A 158 5.83 5.50 -12.29
C ASP A 158 6.38 6.56 -11.32
N GLY A 159 6.57 6.19 -10.04
CA GLY A 159 7.21 7.02 -9.04
C GLY A 159 6.43 8.29 -8.67
N GLY A 160 5.13 8.32 -8.94
CA GLY A 160 4.26 9.44 -8.61
C GLY A 160 4.04 10.46 -9.70
N ARG A 161 4.27 10.11 -10.97
CA ARG A 161 3.98 11.03 -12.08
C ARG A 161 2.54 11.52 -11.99
N VAL A 162 2.38 12.85 -12.00
CA VAL A 162 1.12 13.58 -12.02
C VAL A 162 0.78 14.01 -13.44
#